data_AF-A0AA95MII1-F1
#
_entry.id   AF-A0AA95MII1-F1
#
_cell.length_a   1.000
_cell.length_b   1.000
_cell.length_c   1.000
_cell.angle_alpha   90.00
_cell.angle_beta   90.00
_cell.angle_gamma   90.00
#
_symmetry.space_group_name_H-M   'P 1'
#
loop_
_entity.id
_entity.type
_entity.pdbx_description
1 polymer ?
#
loop_
_entity_poly.entity_id
_entity_poly.type
_entity_poly.pdbx_seq_one_letter_code
_entity_poly.pdbx_strand_id
1 'polypeptide(L)' 'MFEKFKVNHLFKGQVHERPHFSLRIQGHDYKGMVHGDKIHWYHPHPKQKHDEGFLDAVESKVFNMMKGHLVK' A
#
# COMPACT_ATOMS: atom_id res chain seq x y z
N MET A 1 -12.68 1.07 -6.95
CA MET A 1 -11.60 0.17 -6.48
C MET A 1 -10.41 0.30 -7.44
N PHE A 2 -9.17 0.27 -6.96
CA PHE A 2 -7.97 0.55 -7.77
C PHE A 2 -7.79 -0.43 -8.95
N GLU A 3 -7.23 0.10 -10.05
CA GLU A 3 -7.06 -0.57 -11.34
C GLU A 3 -5.84 -1.49 -11.36
N LYS A 4 -4.76 -1.08 -10.68
CA LYS A 4 -3.53 -1.86 -10.55
C LYS A 4 -3.06 -1.82 -9.11
N PHE A 5 -2.56 -2.95 -8.62
CA PHE A 5 -1.89 -3.07 -7.34
C PHE A 5 -0.66 -3.96 -7.51
N LYS A 6 0.49 -3.47 -7.06
CA LYS A 6 1.76 -4.18 -7.07
C LYS A 6 2.40 -4.05 -5.70
N VAL A 7 2.84 -5.17 -5.15
CA VAL A 7 3.66 -5.22 -3.94
C VAL A 7 5.08 -5.52 -4.37
N ASN A 8 6.01 -4.67 -3.96
CA ASN A 8 7.44 -4.87 -4.14
C ASN A 8 8.08 -5.06 -2.76
N HIS A 9 8.58 -6.26 -2.51
CA HIS A 9 9.51 -6.51 -1.40
C HIS A 9 10.91 -6.24 -1.92
N LEU A 10 11.38 -5.00 -1.73
CA LEU A 10 12.67 -4.56 -2.28
C LEU A 10 13.88 -5.18 -1.59
N PHE A 11 13.70 -5.94 -0.49
CA PHE A 11 14.82 -6.42 0.32
C PHE A 11 14.67 -7.86 0.84
N LYS A 12 14.05 -8.77 0.06
CA LYS A 12 13.92 -10.20 0.43
C LYS A 12 15.18 -10.76 1.12
N GLY A 13 15.12 -10.96 2.43
CA GLY A 13 16.21 -11.51 3.26
C GLY A 13 16.89 -10.54 4.24
N GLN A 14 16.37 -9.32 4.45
CA GLN A 14 16.91 -8.39 5.48
C GLN A 14 15.92 -8.09 6.61
N VAL A 15 16.44 -7.98 7.85
CA VAL A 15 15.67 -7.64 9.07
C VAL A 15 14.96 -6.28 8.99
N HIS A 16 15.37 -5.40 8.07
CA HIS A 16 14.74 -4.11 7.82
C HIS A 16 13.84 -4.10 6.57
N GLU A 17 13.36 -5.26 6.11
CA GLU A 17 12.43 -5.33 5.00
C GLU A 17 11.18 -4.50 5.26
N ARG A 18 11.00 -3.47 4.44
CA ARG A 18 9.75 -2.72 4.37
C ARG A 18 9.03 -3.13 3.10
N PRO A 19 7.86 -3.76 3.18
CA PRO A 19 7.06 -4.04 2.00
C PRO A 19 6.56 -2.72 1.41
N HIS A 20 6.94 -2.47 0.15
CA HIS A 20 6.48 -1.31 -0.61
C HIS A 20 5.31 -1.74 -1.49
N PHE A 21 4.38 -0.82 -1.72
CA PHE A 21 3.29 -1.04 -2.66
C PHE A 21 3.12 0.14 -3.60
N SER A 22 2.58 -0.16 -4.77
CA SER A 22 2.23 0.81 -5.78
C SER A 22 0.87 0.43 -6.32
N LEU A 23 -0.05 1.37 -6.33
CA LEU A 23 -1.40 1.15 -6.81
C LEU A 23 -1.90 2.31 -7.63
N ARG A 24 -2.81 2.02 -8.55
CA ARG A 24 -3.38 3.02 -9.45
C ARG A 24 -4.86 3.16 -9.19
N ILE A 25 -5.29 4.35 -8.80
CA ILE A 25 -6.69 4.67 -8.52
C ILE A 25 -7.12 5.74 -9.51
N GLN A 26 -8.14 5.47 -10.34
CA GLN A 26 -8.74 6.47 -11.23
C GLN A 26 -7.69 7.18 -12.10
N GLY A 27 -6.72 6.44 -12.65
CA GLY A 27 -5.62 7.00 -13.45
C GLY A 27 -4.49 7.65 -12.65
N HIS A 28 -4.58 7.74 -11.32
CA HIS A 28 -3.53 8.26 -10.44
C HIS A 28 -2.71 7.14 -9.82
N ASP A 29 -1.40 7.19 -10.05
CA ASP A 29 -0.44 6.25 -9.46
C ASP A 29 -0.02 6.74 -8.05
N TYR A 30 -0.43 5.97 -7.05
CA TYR A 30 -0.07 6.16 -5.65
C TYR A 30 0.93 5.10 -5.22
N LYS A 31 1.85 5.49 -4.35
CA LYS A 31 2.87 4.60 -3.81
C LYS A 31 2.91 4.76 -2.30
N GLY A 32 3.27 3.68 -1.62
CA GLY A 32 3.46 3.71 -0.18
C GLY A 32 4.30 2.54 0.29
N MET A 33 4.51 2.48 1.58
CA MET A 33 5.12 1.35 2.27
C MET A 33 4.27 0.98 3.48
N VAL A 34 4.31 -0.29 3.86
CA VAL A 34 3.70 -0.75 5.10
C VAL A 34 4.81 -1.00 6.10
N HIS A 35 4.62 -0.49 7.30
CA HIS A 35 5.56 -0.62 8.40
C HIS A 35 4.80 -1.09 9.64
N GLY A 36 4.96 -2.38 9.96
CA GLY A 36 4.15 -3.03 10.98
C GLY A 36 2.67 -3.03 10.61
N ASP A 37 1.84 -2.42 11.46
CA ASP A 37 0.39 -2.28 11.28
C ASP A 37 -0.03 -0.93 10.65
N LYS A 38 0.94 -0.13 10.17
CA LYS A 38 0.67 1.21 9.63
C LYS A 38 1.07 1.35 8.17
N ILE A 39 0.24 2.05 7.41
CA ILE A 39 0.49 2.39 6.02
C ILE A 39 1.06 3.81 5.96
N HIS A 40 2.19 3.94 5.27
CA HIS A 40 2.84 5.21 5.00
C HIS A 40 2.75 5.50 3.50
N TRP A 41 1.97 6.50 3.14
CA TRP A 41 1.84 6.97 1.77
C TRP A 41 2.98 7.92 1.40
N TYR A 42 3.49 7.81 0.17
CA TYR A 42 4.39 8.80 -0.40
C TYR A 42 3.60 10.00 -0.94
N HIS A 43 4.29 11.12 -1.15
CA HIS A 43 3.69 12.26 -1.86
C HIS A 43 3.57 11.93 -3.36
N PRO A 44 2.40 12.19 -3.99
CA PRO A 44 1.18 12.83 -3.45
C PRO A 44 0.29 11.90 -2.61
N HIS A 45 -0.26 12.43 -1.50
CA HIS A 45 -1.06 11.64 -0.54
C HIS A 45 -2.50 11.45 -1.05
N PRO A 46 -3.04 10.22 -1.10
CA PRO A 46 -4.39 9.98 -1.63
C PRO A 46 -5.50 10.70 -0.84
N LYS A 47 -5.30 10.98 0.45
CA LYS A 47 -6.24 11.79 1.29
C LYS A 47 -6.59 13.15 0.72
N GLN A 48 -5.74 13.71 -0.15
CA GLN A 48 -6.01 15.01 -0.75
C GLN A 48 -7.04 14.95 -1.88
N LYS A 49 -7.23 13.78 -2.49
CA LYS A 49 -8.16 13.56 -3.62
C LYS A 49 -9.29 12.59 -3.31
N HIS A 50 -9.15 11.79 -2.27
CA HIS A 50 -10.08 10.74 -1.91
C HIS A 50 -10.51 10.91 -0.47
N ASP A 51 -11.80 10.70 -0.22
CA ASP A 51 -12.39 10.72 1.12
C ASP A 51 -11.70 9.73 2.06
N GLU A 52 -11.78 10.03 3.35
CA GLU A 52 -11.23 9.19 4.42
C GLU A 52 -11.79 7.77 4.36
N GLY A 53 -13.08 7.60 4.07
CA GLY A 53 -13.69 6.27 3.91
C GLY A 53 -13.14 5.48 2.71
N PHE A 54 -12.76 6.17 1.63
CA PHE A 54 -12.11 5.51 0.50
C PHE A 54 -10.68 5.10 0.88
N LEU A 55 -9.96 5.96 1.62
CA LEU A 55 -8.64 5.59 2.10
C LEU A 55 -8.67 4.41 3.05
N ASP A 56 -9.57 4.41 4.02
CA ASP A 56 -9.69 3.32 4.98
C ASP A 56 -9.92 1.98 4.26
N ALA A 57 -10.81 1.96 3.26
CA ALA A 57 -11.06 0.79 2.43
C ALA A 57 -9.82 0.36 1.63
N VAL A 58 -9.05 1.32 1.09
CA VAL A 58 -7.80 1.02 0.39
C VAL A 58 -6.76 0.48 1.37
N GLU A 59 -6.57 1.14 2.51
CA GLU A 59 -5.58 0.77 3.53
C GLU A 59 -5.86 -0.62 4.09
N SER A 60 -7.11 -0.89 4.47
CA SER A 60 -7.57 -2.23 4.90
C SER A 60 -7.30 -3.29 3.83
N LYS A 61 -7.51 -2.98 2.55
CA LYS A 61 -7.29 -3.93 1.45
C LYS A 61 -5.80 -4.16 1.18
N VAL A 62 -4.99 -3.11 1.17
CA VAL A 62 -3.52 -3.20 1.03
C VAL A 62 -2.97 -4.04 2.17
N PHE A 63 -3.42 -3.79 3.40
CA PHE A 63 -3.00 -4.50 4.59
C PHE A 63 -3.36 -5.99 4.54
N ASN A 64 -4.58 -6.33 4.11
CA ASN A 64 -5.01 -7.71 3.92
C ASN A 64 -4.17 -8.43 2.85
N MET A 65 -3.93 -7.77 1.71
CA MET A 65 -3.09 -8.32 0.64
C MET A 65 -1.65 -8.53 1.12
N MET A 66 -1.08 -7.61 1.89
CA MET A 66 0.27 -7.78 2.44
C MET A 66 0.36 -8.87 3.49
N LYS A 67 -0.61 -8.98 4.40
CA LYS A 67 -0.69 -10.10 5.35
C LYS A 67 -0.75 -11.44 4.62
N GLY A 68 -1.57 -11.56 3.57
CA GLY A 68 -1.61 -12.76 2.74
C GLY A 68 -0.28 -13.12 2.06
N HIS A 69 0.57 -12.11 1.78
CA HIS A 69 1.89 -12.30 1.18
C HIS A 69 3.04 -12.53 2.20
N LEU A 70 2.82 -12.29 3.49
CA LEU A 70 3.79 -12.47 4.58
C LEU A 70 3.73 -13.87 5.23
N VAL A 71 2.68 -14.66 4.98
CA VAL A 71 2.45 -15.97 5.61
C VAL A 71 2.84 -17.14 4.68
N LYS A 72 4.02 -17.11 4.07
CA LYS A 72 4.48 -18.23 3.23
C LYS A 72 5.92 -18.62 3.48
#